data_AF-L1PD84-F1
#
_entry.id   AF-L1PD84-F1
#
_cell.length_a   1.000
_cell.length_b   1.000
_cell.length_c   1.000
_cell.angle_alpha   90.00
_cell.angle_beta   90.00
_cell.angle_gamma   90.00
#
_symmetry.space_group_name_H-M   'P 1'
#
loop_
_entity.id
_entity.type
_entity.pdbx_description
1 polymer ?
#
loop_
_entity_poly.entity_id
_entity_poly.type
_entity_poly.pdbx_seq_one_letter_code
_entity_poly.pdbx_strand_id
1 'polypeptide(L)'
;MAVAKQRYQYPRLKDLPPKQVSSLFGVVFTRIVSLVGIKGDIDPLQKEEIWNVVFSRFSWLSFQDIYKAFQMDRSRVFGAKTDHYQFFDVSYVSEVLDRYQQWLQSTQQEHHIKSQQCQAKQITMSKEDEEKIIKEWLINHFKEYQQTQQMPIISVPVYDALHKQGVLKPYFSAITEEDREVMRIETKKRLQIEQTQAKDRQGHTAIKTILEQFVKGESDPTGKLLRLKKEITLQFFYDWLIAQGKELSEMLSPQHTPNTRRTQGEH
;
A
#
# COMPACT_ATOMS: atom_id res chain seq x y z
N MET A 1 10.95 15.65 -8.89
CA MET A 1 11.87 16.35 -7.96
C MET A 1 11.68 15.96 -6.48
N ALA A 2 10.45 15.93 -5.94
CA ALA A 2 10.20 15.58 -4.51
C ALA A 2 10.74 14.18 -4.11
N VAL A 3 10.56 13.19 -4.99
CA VAL A 3 10.93 11.78 -4.78
C VAL A 3 12.45 11.59 -4.56
N ALA A 4 13.29 12.23 -5.38
CA ALA A 4 14.75 12.11 -5.24
C ALA A 4 15.27 12.76 -3.94
N LYS A 5 14.56 13.76 -3.41
CA LYS A 5 14.87 14.40 -2.12
C LYS A 5 14.33 13.59 -0.93
N GLN A 6 13.21 12.89 -1.10
CA GLN A 6 12.55 12.10 -0.05
C GLN A 6 13.07 10.66 0.08
N ARG A 7 13.85 10.14 -0.88
CA ARG A 7 14.40 8.76 -0.83
C ARG A 7 15.16 8.42 0.45
N TYR A 8 15.75 9.43 1.09
CA TYR A 8 16.54 9.27 2.31
C TYR A 8 15.68 9.03 3.56
N GLN A 9 14.35 9.16 3.45
CA GLN A 9 13.42 8.97 4.57
C GLN A 9 12.99 7.50 4.73
N TYR A 10 13.30 6.63 3.77
CA TYR A 10 12.86 5.23 3.79
C TYR A 10 14.05 4.28 4.00
N PRO A 11 13.91 3.25 4.84
CA PRO A 11 14.96 2.27 5.06
C PRO A 11 15.21 1.47 3.78
N ARG A 12 16.49 1.23 3.47
CA ARG A 12 16.90 0.43 2.31
C ARG A 12 16.73 -1.05 2.64
N LEU A 13 16.51 -1.86 1.63
CA LEU A 13 16.31 -3.29 1.75
C LEU A 13 17.45 -4.00 2.51
N LYS A 14 18.71 -3.62 2.27
CA LYS A 14 19.88 -4.18 2.96
C LYS A 14 19.96 -3.82 4.44
N ASP A 15 19.24 -2.77 4.85
CA ASP A 15 19.22 -2.28 6.22
C ASP A 15 18.04 -2.89 7.00
N LEU A 16 17.22 -3.74 6.37
CA LEU A 16 16.03 -4.37 6.96
C LEU A 16 16.31 -5.82 7.42
N PRO A 17 15.68 -6.28 8.53
CA PRO A 17 15.82 -7.66 8.99
C PRO A 17 15.24 -8.70 8.01
N PRO A 18 15.92 -9.84 7.74
CA PRO A 18 15.50 -10.83 6.74
C PRO A 18 14.06 -11.34 6.88
N LYS A 19 13.55 -11.48 8.11
CA LYS A 19 12.16 -11.90 8.37
C LYS A 19 11.12 -10.84 7.97
N GLN A 20 11.42 -9.55 8.18
CA GLN A 20 10.52 -8.44 7.83
C GLN A 20 10.49 -8.20 6.32
N VAL A 21 11.64 -8.35 5.71
CA VAL A 21 11.83 -8.26 4.28
C VAL A 21 10.95 -9.28 3.53
N SER A 22 10.87 -10.53 4.01
CA SER A 22 10.10 -11.59 3.35
C SER A 22 8.60 -11.28 3.28
N SER A 23 8.04 -10.83 4.40
CA SER A 23 6.62 -10.45 4.50
C SER A 23 6.29 -9.23 3.63
N LEU A 24 7.08 -8.17 3.72
CA LEU A 24 6.87 -6.93 2.96
C LEU A 24 7.07 -7.14 1.45
N PHE A 25 8.04 -7.95 1.06
CA PHE A 25 8.30 -8.28 -0.33
C PHE A 25 7.10 -8.95 -0.99
N GLY A 26 6.49 -9.96 -0.35
CA GLY A 26 5.31 -10.63 -0.90
C GLY A 26 4.15 -9.66 -1.13
N VAL A 27 3.91 -8.75 -0.18
CA VAL A 27 2.85 -7.74 -0.29
C VAL A 27 3.15 -6.74 -1.42
N VAL A 28 4.36 -6.21 -1.49
CA VAL A 28 4.76 -5.19 -2.49
C VAL A 28 4.70 -5.78 -3.89
N PHE A 29 5.27 -6.96 -4.10
CA PHE A 29 5.34 -7.58 -5.42
C PHE A 29 3.99 -8.09 -5.93
N THR A 30 3.10 -8.59 -5.06
CA THR A 30 1.70 -8.91 -5.45
C THR A 30 0.97 -7.67 -5.98
N ARG A 31 1.25 -6.49 -5.42
CA ARG A 31 0.67 -5.22 -5.87
C ARG A 31 1.33 -4.69 -7.14
N ILE A 32 2.63 -4.90 -7.31
CA ILE A 32 3.33 -4.56 -8.56
C ILE A 32 2.77 -5.38 -9.71
N VAL A 33 2.59 -6.70 -9.55
CA VAL A 33 1.96 -7.58 -10.55
C VAL A 33 0.59 -7.04 -10.98
N SER A 34 -0.24 -6.69 -10.00
CA SER A 34 -1.55 -6.09 -10.24
C SER A 34 -1.44 -4.73 -10.95
N LEU A 35 -0.46 -3.90 -10.60
CA LEU A 35 -0.23 -2.56 -11.16
C LEU A 35 0.15 -2.62 -12.65
N VAL A 36 0.96 -3.60 -13.03
CA VAL A 36 1.47 -3.78 -14.41
C VAL A 36 0.49 -4.54 -15.30
N GLY A 37 -0.62 -5.02 -14.73
CA GLY A 37 -1.72 -5.65 -15.47
C GLY A 37 -1.50 -7.14 -15.78
N ILE A 38 -0.60 -7.80 -15.05
CA ILE A 38 -0.38 -9.24 -15.17
C ILE A 38 -1.43 -9.97 -14.34
N LYS A 39 -2.07 -10.97 -14.94
CA LYS A 39 -3.11 -11.79 -14.31
C LYS A 39 -2.51 -13.13 -13.90
N GLY A 40 -2.92 -13.64 -12.75
CA GLY A 40 -2.41 -14.88 -12.17
C GLY A 40 -1.32 -14.65 -11.13
N ASP A 41 -0.92 -15.73 -10.48
CA ASP A 41 0.15 -15.71 -9.49
C ASP A 41 1.52 -15.68 -10.17
N ILE A 42 2.49 -15.02 -9.52
CA ILE A 42 3.89 -15.16 -9.92
C ILE A 42 4.31 -16.62 -9.69
N ASP A 43 4.93 -17.22 -10.69
CA ASP A 43 5.52 -18.55 -10.57
C ASP A 43 6.47 -18.62 -9.34
N PRO A 44 6.41 -19.68 -8.51
CA PRO A 44 7.26 -19.79 -7.32
C PRO A 44 8.77 -19.71 -7.58
N LEU A 45 9.25 -20.28 -8.70
CA LEU A 45 10.66 -20.18 -9.11
C LEU A 45 11.01 -18.74 -9.45
N GLN A 46 10.12 -18.04 -10.16
CA GLN A 46 10.28 -16.62 -10.45
C GLN A 46 10.27 -15.76 -9.18
N LYS A 47 9.43 -16.06 -8.18
CA LYS A 47 9.44 -15.35 -6.88
C LYS A 47 10.82 -15.45 -6.20
N GLU A 48 11.43 -16.63 -6.22
CA GLU A 48 12.75 -16.86 -5.63
C GLU A 48 13.87 -16.15 -6.41
N GLU A 49 13.84 -16.20 -7.75
CA GLU A 49 14.81 -15.49 -8.59
C GLU A 49 14.71 -13.96 -8.43
N ILE A 50 13.49 -13.42 -8.43
CA ILE A 50 13.22 -12.00 -8.21
C ILE A 50 13.72 -11.60 -6.82
N TRP A 51 13.44 -12.39 -5.79
CA TRP A 51 13.96 -12.16 -4.45
C TRP A 51 15.49 -12.07 -4.47
N ASN A 52 16.16 -13.08 -5.01
CA ASN A 52 17.62 -13.14 -5.05
C ASN A 52 18.22 -11.95 -5.79
N VAL A 53 17.66 -11.53 -6.92
CA VAL A 53 18.15 -10.37 -7.67
C VAL A 53 17.90 -9.05 -6.94
N VAL A 54 16.73 -8.87 -6.35
CA VAL A 54 16.40 -7.66 -5.59
C VAL A 54 17.31 -7.49 -4.39
N PHE A 55 17.61 -8.55 -3.65
CA PHE A 55 18.50 -8.49 -2.47
C PHE A 55 20.00 -8.50 -2.80
N SER A 56 20.40 -9.01 -3.96
CA SER A 56 21.81 -8.98 -4.37
C SER A 56 22.20 -7.69 -5.08
N ARG A 57 21.40 -7.21 -6.05
CA ARG A 57 21.73 -6.05 -6.89
C ARG A 57 21.04 -4.76 -6.46
N PHE A 58 19.82 -4.82 -5.96
CA PHE A 58 18.98 -3.64 -5.72
C PHE A 58 18.75 -3.35 -4.23
N SER A 59 19.55 -3.96 -3.35
CA SER A 59 19.35 -3.88 -1.90
C SER A 59 19.60 -2.50 -1.29
N TRP A 60 20.17 -1.56 -2.06
CA TRP A 60 20.25 -0.15 -1.68
C TRP A 60 18.94 0.62 -1.88
N LEU A 61 17.94 0.05 -2.55
CA LEU A 61 16.63 0.67 -2.76
C LEU A 61 15.75 0.39 -1.54
N SER A 62 14.75 1.23 -1.30
CA SER A 62 13.64 0.92 -0.39
C SER A 62 12.52 0.18 -1.13
N PHE A 63 11.59 -0.45 -0.42
CA PHE A 63 10.36 -0.98 -1.03
C PHE A 63 9.55 0.10 -1.77
N GLN A 64 9.63 1.35 -1.30
CA GLN A 64 8.97 2.48 -1.93
C GLN A 64 9.64 2.89 -3.24
N ASP A 65 10.98 2.84 -3.30
CA ASP A 65 11.73 3.03 -4.55
C ASP A 65 11.36 1.97 -5.57
N ILE A 66 11.28 0.70 -5.16
CA ILE A 66 10.87 -0.41 -6.02
C ILE A 66 9.47 -0.16 -6.56
N TYR A 67 8.49 0.11 -5.69
CA TYR A 67 7.12 0.39 -6.14
C TYR A 67 7.07 1.59 -7.10
N LYS A 68 7.86 2.64 -6.83
CA LYS A 68 7.93 3.84 -7.67
C LYS A 68 8.54 3.57 -9.04
N ALA A 69 9.56 2.71 -9.13
CA ALA A 69 10.16 2.30 -10.39
C ALA A 69 9.10 1.75 -11.37
N PHE A 70 8.24 0.84 -10.91
CA PHE A 70 7.17 0.28 -11.74
C PHE A 70 6.08 1.30 -12.10
N GLN A 71 5.79 2.26 -11.21
CA GLN A 71 4.89 3.36 -11.58
C GLN A 71 5.48 4.21 -12.72
N MET A 72 6.77 4.49 -12.66
CA MET A 72 7.47 5.31 -13.63
C MET A 72 7.62 4.62 -14.98
N ASP A 73 7.94 3.32 -14.97
CA ASP A 73 7.94 2.48 -16.17
C ASP A 73 6.57 2.48 -16.87
N ARG A 74 5.50 2.20 -16.10
CA ARG A 74 4.12 2.19 -16.62
C ARG A 74 3.69 3.55 -17.19
N SER A 75 4.14 4.65 -16.57
CA SER A 75 3.84 6.02 -17.02
C SER A 75 4.82 6.54 -18.09
N ARG A 76 5.70 5.67 -18.62
CA ARG A 76 6.64 5.99 -19.70
C ARG A 76 7.65 7.09 -19.34
N VAL A 77 7.91 7.27 -18.05
CA VAL A 77 8.90 8.26 -17.58
C VAL A 77 10.31 7.89 -18.02
N PHE A 78 10.59 6.60 -18.20
CA PHE A 78 11.84 6.12 -18.76
C PHE A 78 11.88 6.10 -20.29
N GLY A 79 10.85 6.59 -20.99
CA GLY A 79 10.66 6.41 -22.43
C GLY A 79 9.70 5.25 -22.74
N ALA A 80 10.11 4.32 -23.61
CA ALA A 80 9.29 3.13 -23.88
C ALA A 80 9.05 2.34 -22.58
N LYS A 81 7.81 1.86 -22.41
CA LYS A 81 7.45 0.96 -21.31
C LYS A 81 8.21 -0.36 -21.52
N THR A 82 8.77 -0.92 -20.46
CA THR A 82 9.37 -2.25 -20.53
C THR A 82 8.29 -3.31 -20.83
N ASP A 83 8.58 -4.15 -21.82
CA ASP A 83 7.71 -5.26 -22.19
C ASP A 83 7.81 -6.38 -21.15
N HIS A 84 6.66 -6.85 -20.68
CA HIS A 84 6.56 -7.92 -19.70
C HIS A 84 5.94 -9.19 -20.28
N TYR A 85 5.56 -9.23 -21.57
CA TYR A 85 5.00 -10.41 -22.26
C TYR A 85 3.97 -11.25 -21.48
N GLN A 86 3.18 -10.61 -20.61
CA GLN A 86 2.25 -11.25 -19.65
C GLN A 86 2.88 -12.08 -18.52
N PHE A 87 4.21 -12.10 -18.38
CA PHE A 87 4.95 -12.73 -17.30
C PHE A 87 5.52 -11.71 -16.33
N PHE A 88 5.49 -12.03 -15.04
CA PHE A 88 6.16 -11.24 -14.01
C PHE A 88 7.43 -11.97 -13.59
N ASP A 89 8.46 -11.87 -14.42
CA ASP A 89 9.72 -12.60 -14.26
C ASP A 89 10.88 -11.73 -13.77
N VAL A 90 11.99 -12.37 -13.44
CA VAL A 90 13.21 -11.70 -12.98
C VAL A 90 13.78 -10.73 -14.01
N SER A 91 13.63 -11.02 -15.31
CA SER A 91 14.09 -10.18 -16.41
C SER A 91 13.34 -8.86 -16.43
N TYR A 92 12.00 -8.92 -16.37
CA TYR A 92 11.12 -7.75 -16.32
C TYR A 92 11.42 -6.88 -15.10
N VAL A 93 11.51 -7.50 -13.91
CA VAL A 93 11.80 -6.76 -12.67
C VAL A 93 13.16 -6.09 -12.74
N SER A 94 14.18 -6.79 -13.22
CA SER A 94 15.54 -6.26 -13.32
C SER A 94 15.60 -5.05 -14.26
N GLU A 95 14.97 -5.16 -15.43
CA GLU A 95 15.00 -4.08 -16.41
C GLU A 95 14.34 -2.80 -15.87
N VAL A 96 13.17 -2.91 -15.23
CA VAL A 96 12.48 -1.76 -14.64
C VAL A 96 13.34 -1.09 -13.55
N LEU A 97 13.99 -1.88 -12.70
CA LEU A 97 14.82 -1.36 -11.61
C LEU A 97 16.14 -0.77 -12.12
N ASP A 98 16.76 -1.35 -13.14
CA ASP A 98 17.96 -0.80 -13.81
C ASP A 98 17.64 0.57 -14.45
N ARG A 99 16.50 0.68 -15.14
CA ARG A 99 16.03 1.97 -15.72
C ARG A 99 15.76 3.01 -14.64
N TYR A 100 15.15 2.62 -13.53
CA TYR A 100 14.95 3.52 -12.40
C TYR A 100 16.27 4.02 -11.83
N GLN A 101 17.27 3.16 -11.70
CA GLN A 101 18.59 3.55 -11.23
C GLN A 101 19.29 4.52 -12.18
N GLN A 102 19.25 4.27 -13.48
CA GLN A 102 19.79 5.19 -14.50
C GLN A 102 19.11 6.55 -14.40
N TRP A 103 17.77 6.57 -14.32
CA TRP A 103 17.02 7.81 -14.13
C TRP A 103 17.43 8.53 -12.83
N LEU A 104 17.63 7.79 -11.74
CA LEU A 104 18.05 8.35 -10.46
C LEU A 104 19.42 9.04 -10.55
N GLN A 105 20.36 8.41 -11.28
CA GLN A 105 21.71 8.92 -11.49
C GLN A 105 21.69 10.18 -12.36
N SER A 106 21.00 10.14 -13.51
CA SER A 106 20.88 11.31 -14.42
C SER A 106 20.21 12.50 -13.72
N THR A 107 19.12 12.25 -12.98
CA THR A 107 18.39 13.29 -12.24
C THR A 107 19.26 13.92 -11.14
N GLN A 108 20.14 13.15 -10.51
CA GLN A 108 21.07 13.67 -9.48
C GLN A 108 22.18 14.53 -10.09
N GLN A 109 22.69 14.13 -11.26
CA GLN A 109 23.70 14.88 -12.00
C GLN A 109 23.15 16.20 -12.55
N GLU A 110 21.99 16.17 -13.21
CA GLU A 110 21.34 17.36 -13.78
C GLU A 110 21.01 18.42 -12.71
N HIS A 111 20.62 17.98 -11.51
CA HIS A 111 20.19 18.88 -10.44
C HIS A 111 21.25 19.16 -9.36
N HIS A 112 22.51 18.76 -9.57
CA HIS A 112 23.63 19.01 -8.65
C HIS A 112 23.32 18.62 -7.19
N ILE A 113 22.54 17.55 -6.99
CA ILE A 113 22.14 17.11 -5.66
C ILE A 113 23.37 16.48 -5.01
N LYS A 114 24.03 17.22 -4.10
CA LYS A 114 25.13 16.66 -3.29
C LYS A 114 24.61 15.44 -2.55
N SER A 115 25.25 14.29 -2.76
CA SER A 115 24.95 13.06 -2.05
C SER A 115 25.23 13.30 -0.56
N GLN A 116 24.20 13.65 0.22
CA GLN A 116 24.32 13.63 1.67
C GLN A 116 24.57 12.18 2.08
N GLN A 117 25.79 11.92 2.55
CA GLN A 117 26.14 10.71 3.27
C GLN A 117 25.30 10.67 4.56
N CYS A 118 24.10 10.13 4.48
CA CYS A 118 23.39 9.68 5.67
C CYS A 118 24.09 8.40 6.13
N GLN A 119 24.82 8.48 7.24
CA GLN A 119 25.39 7.33 7.92
C GLN A 119 24.26 6.35 8.27
N ALA A 120 24.36 5.14 7.72
CA ALA A 120 23.46 4.05 8.04
C ALA A 120 23.69 3.65 9.51
N LYS A 121 22.72 3.93 10.38
CA LYS A 121 22.66 3.24 11.67
C LYS A 121 22.27 1.81 11.36
N GLN A 122 23.14 0.84 11.62
CA GLN A 122 22.74 -0.56 11.75
C GLN A 122 21.75 -0.63 12.93
N ILE A 123 20.47 -0.75 12.62
CA ILE A 123 19.45 -0.90 13.66
C ILE A 123 19.20 -2.40 13.83
N THR A 124 19.72 -2.99 14.91
CA THR A 124 19.23 -4.27 15.39
C THR A 124 17.85 -4.00 16.00
N MET A 125 16.81 -4.10 15.17
CA MET A 125 15.45 -3.72 15.59
C MET A 125 14.80 -4.78 16.47
N SER A 126 14.35 -4.34 17.65
CA SER A 126 13.45 -5.10 18.54
C SER A 126 12.09 -5.34 17.85
N LYS A 127 11.24 -6.21 18.41
CA LYS A 127 9.82 -6.29 17.97
C LYS A 127 9.09 -4.95 18.17
N GLU A 128 9.50 -4.17 19.16
CA GLU A 128 8.95 -2.83 19.44
C GLU A 128 9.26 -1.84 18.32
N ASP A 129 10.42 -2.01 17.69
CA ASP A 129 10.89 -1.21 16.57
C ASP A 129 10.12 -1.54 15.27
N GLU A 130 9.74 -2.81 15.07
CA GLU A 130 8.89 -3.26 13.96
C GLU A 130 7.47 -2.68 14.04
N GLU A 131 6.87 -2.72 15.23
CA GLU A 131 5.58 -2.08 15.48
C GLU A 131 5.64 -0.57 15.25
N LYS A 132 6.74 0.07 15.66
CA LYS A 132 6.95 1.50 15.46
C LYS A 132 7.00 1.87 13.98
N ILE A 133 7.70 1.12 13.14
CA ILE A 133 7.76 1.37 11.68
C ILE A 133 6.39 1.22 11.03
N ILE A 134 5.67 0.13 11.35
CA ILE A 134 4.33 -0.10 10.79
C ILE A 134 3.39 1.02 11.23
N LYS A 135 3.47 1.45 12.49
CA LYS A 135 2.69 2.59 13.00
C LYS A 135 3.06 3.88 12.27
N GLU A 136 4.34 4.20 12.11
CA GLU A 136 4.79 5.38 11.38
C GLU A 136 4.29 5.38 9.93
N TRP A 137 4.30 4.23 9.26
CA TRP A 137 3.75 4.07 7.92
C TRP A 137 2.24 4.33 7.87
N LEU A 138 1.46 3.75 8.79
CA LEU A 138 0.01 3.97 8.90
C LEU A 138 -0.32 5.44 9.19
N ILE A 139 0.43 6.07 10.10
CA ILE A 139 0.28 7.49 10.47
C ILE A 139 0.57 8.38 9.26
N ASN A 140 1.66 8.13 8.53
CA ASN A 140 2.02 8.93 7.37
C ASN A 140 0.98 8.81 6.24
N HIS A 141 0.40 7.62 6.06
CA HIS A 141 -0.71 7.43 5.12
C HIS A 141 -1.95 8.27 5.49
N PHE A 142 -2.30 8.33 6.78
CA PHE A 142 -3.39 9.18 7.25
C PHE A 142 -3.08 10.68 7.09
N LYS A 143 -1.86 11.11 7.40
CA LYS A 143 -1.43 12.51 7.20
C LYS A 143 -1.50 12.94 5.73
N GLU A 144 -1.09 12.06 4.81
CA GLU A 144 -1.21 12.30 3.37
C GLU A 144 -2.69 12.47 2.97
N TYR A 145 -3.60 11.67 3.53
CA TYR A 145 -5.04 11.83 3.34
C TYR A 145 -5.56 13.16 3.91
N GLN A 146 -5.18 13.55 5.13
CA GLN A 146 -5.57 14.83 5.73
C GLN A 146 -5.18 16.02 4.82
N GLN A 147 -3.99 15.97 4.22
CA GLN A 147 -3.47 17.03 3.36
C GLN A 147 -4.11 17.08 1.97
N THR A 148 -4.35 15.91 1.36
CA THR A 148 -4.76 15.82 -0.05
C THR A 148 -6.24 15.56 -0.24
N GLN A 149 -6.93 15.06 0.78
CA GLN A 149 -8.30 14.54 0.74
C GLN A 149 -8.51 13.48 -0.37
N GLN A 150 -7.42 12.84 -0.79
CA GLN A 150 -7.42 11.79 -1.80
C GLN A 150 -6.95 10.49 -1.17
N MET A 151 -7.73 9.43 -1.38
CA MET A 151 -7.34 8.11 -0.91
C MET A 151 -6.07 7.66 -1.64
N PRO A 152 -4.97 7.40 -0.91
CA PRO A 152 -3.76 6.90 -1.55
C PRO A 152 -4.01 5.52 -2.14
N ILE A 153 -3.29 5.20 -3.22
CA ILE A 153 -3.42 3.96 -4.00
C ILE A 153 -3.18 2.70 -3.12
N ILE A 154 -2.56 2.86 -1.95
CA ILE A 154 -2.27 1.79 -1.00
C ILE A 154 -3.38 1.51 0.04
N SER A 155 -4.56 2.09 -0.12
CA SER A 155 -5.73 1.99 0.77
C SER A 155 -6.14 0.56 1.22
N VAL A 156 -6.17 -0.44 0.33
CA VAL A 156 -6.66 -1.79 0.71
C VAL A 156 -5.81 -2.51 1.80
N PRO A 157 -4.47 -2.59 1.72
CA PRO A 157 -3.63 -3.12 2.80
C PRO A 157 -3.56 -2.23 4.04
N VAL A 158 -3.75 -0.92 3.91
CA VAL A 158 -3.91 -0.06 5.08
C VAL A 158 -5.17 -0.47 5.83
N TYR A 159 -6.28 -0.65 5.11
CA TYR A 159 -7.51 -1.20 5.67
C TYR A 159 -7.26 -2.57 6.33
N ASP A 160 -6.62 -3.51 5.62
CA ASP A 160 -6.39 -4.86 6.16
C ASP A 160 -5.49 -4.86 7.40
N ALA A 161 -4.47 -4.00 7.43
CA ALA A 161 -3.59 -3.83 8.58
C ALA A 161 -4.33 -3.23 9.79
N LEU A 162 -5.10 -2.16 9.58
CA LEU A 162 -5.91 -1.52 10.63
C LEU A 162 -7.01 -2.46 11.14
N HIS A 163 -7.64 -3.22 10.25
CA HIS A 163 -8.63 -4.23 10.58
C HIS A 163 -8.02 -5.35 11.44
N LYS A 164 -6.86 -5.88 11.04
CA LYS A 164 -6.13 -6.93 11.79
C LYS A 164 -5.72 -6.45 13.18
N GLN A 165 -5.34 -5.18 13.33
CA GLN A 165 -5.00 -4.57 14.62
C GLN A 165 -6.23 -4.17 15.44
N GLY A 166 -7.45 -4.34 14.92
CA GLY A 166 -8.70 -3.99 15.61
C GLY A 166 -8.97 -2.49 15.69
N VAL A 167 -8.19 -1.66 15.01
CA VAL A 167 -8.29 -0.19 15.02
C VAL A 167 -9.61 0.30 14.44
N LEU A 168 -10.21 -0.45 13.51
CA LEU A 168 -11.49 -0.12 12.91
C LEU A 168 -12.70 -0.49 13.80
N LYS A 169 -12.51 -1.22 14.90
CA LYS A 169 -13.62 -1.68 15.76
C LYS A 169 -14.47 -0.52 16.31
N PRO A 170 -13.89 0.56 16.88
CA PRO A 170 -14.69 1.66 17.41
C PRO A 170 -15.53 2.34 16.33
N TYR A 171 -14.99 2.46 15.12
CA TYR A 171 -15.72 2.98 13.98
C TYR A 171 -16.89 2.06 13.61
N PHE A 172 -16.67 0.75 13.46
CA PHE A 172 -17.76 -0.18 13.15
C PHE A 172 -18.83 -0.27 14.25
N SER A 173 -18.48 0.01 15.50
CA SER A 173 -19.44 0.14 16.60
C SER A 173 -20.23 1.45 16.56
N ALA A 174 -19.68 2.50 15.95
CA ALA A 174 -20.30 3.82 15.86
C ALA A 174 -21.13 4.03 14.59
N ILE A 175 -20.88 3.28 13.51
CA ILE A 175 -21.61 3.47 12.25
C ILE A 175 -23.09 3.09 12.37
N THR A 176 -23.96 3.98 11.87
CA THR A 176 -25.40 3.77 11.77
C THR A 176 -25.78 3.07 10.46
N GLU A 177 -27.05 2.69 10.28
CA GLU A 177 -27.53 2.21 8.99
C GLU A 177 -27.57 3.34 7.94
N GLU A 178 -27.77 4.59 8.37
CA GLU A 178 -27.67 5.76 7.47
C GLU A 178 -26.24 5.90 6.91
N ASP A 179 -25.21 5.76 7.75
CA ASP A 179 -23.81 5.78 7.29
C ASP A 179 -23.51 4.66 6.31
N ARG A 180 -24.07 3.46 6.55
CA ARG A 180 -23.97 2.32 5.64
C ARG A 180 -24.64 2.61 4.30
N GLU A 181 -25.78 3.28 4.30
CA GLU A 181 -26.44 3.68 3.07
C GLU A 181 -25.65 4.73 2.31
N VAL A 182 -25.06 5.72 2.99
CA VAL A 182 -24.16 6.70 2.36
C VAL A 182 -22.94 5.99 1.72
N MET A 183 -22.35 5.00 2.41
CA MET A 183 -21.28 4.18 1.83
C MET A 183 -21.75 3.38 0.61
N ARG A 184 -22.99 2.86 0.60
CA ARG A 184 -23.57 2.16 -0.57
C ARG A 184 -23.76 3.12 -1.75
N ILE A 185 -24.25 4.34 -1.50
CA ILE A 185 -24.43 5.39 -2.52
C ILE A 185 -23.08 5.77 -3.12
N GLU A 186 -22.05 6.00 -2.31
CA GLU A 186 -20.70 6.33 -2.79
C GLU A 186 -20.08 5.18 -3.59
N THR A 187 -20.29 3.93 -3.16
CA THR A 187 -19.86 2.73 -3.90
C THR A 187 -20.48 2.69 -5.29
N LYS A 188 -21.80 2.90 -5.37
CA LYS A 188 -22.53 2.94 -6.64
C LYS A 188 -22.02 4.08 -7.54
N LYS A 189 -21.83 5.27 -6.98
CA LYS A 189 -21.33 6.44 -7.69
C LYS A 189 -19.95 6.21 -8.31
N ARG A 190 -19.00 5.63 -7.57
CA ARG A 190 -17.67 5.31 -8.10
C ARG A 190 -17.71 4.29 -9.22
N LEU A 191 -18.49 3.23 -9.05
CA LEU A 191 -18.66 2.24 -10.10
C LEU A 191 -19.28 2.85 -11.37
N GLN A 192 -20.25 3.76 -11.25
CA GLN A 192 -20.82 4.49 -12.39
C GLN A 192 -19.78 5.40 -13.08
N ILE A 193 -18.95 6.10 -12.31
CA ILE A 193 -17.86 6.92 -12.87
C ILE A 193 -16.89 6.01 -13.64
N GLU A 194 -16.42 4.91 -13.05
CA GLU A 194 -15.53 3.97 -13.75
C GLU A 194 -16.19 3.38 -15.01
N GLN A 195 -17.49 3.08 -14.94
CA GLN A 195 -18.26 2.57 -16.08
C GLN A 195 -18.28 3.59 -17.24
N THR A 196 -18.51 4.86 -16.95
CA THR A 196 -18.54 5.94 -17.96
C THR A 196 -17.14 6.26 -18.52
N GLN A 197 -16.09 6.04 -17.73
CA GLN A 197 -14.70 6.25 -18.12
C GLN A 197 -14.05 5.03 -18.79
N ALA A 198 -14.76 3.89 -18.88
CA ALA A 198 -14.25 2.69 -19.53
C ALA A 198 -13.95 2.95 -21.01
N LYS A 199 -12.72 2.62 -21.44
CA LYS A 199 -12.23 2.90 -22.79
C LYS A 199 -12.80 1.97 -23.87
N ASP A 200 -13.37 0.84 -23.45
CA ASP A 200 -13.89 -0.18 -24.34
C ASP A 200 -15.22 -0.76 -23.84
N ARG A 201 -15.95 -1.40 -24.75
CA ARG A 201 -17.28 -1.99 -24.49
C ARG A 201 -17.22 -3.14 -23.47
N GLN A 202 -16.11 -3.87 -23.39
CA GLN A 202 -15.96 -4.98 -22.46
C GLN A 202 -15.80 -4.47 -21.03
N GLY A 203 -14.97 -3.47 -20.80
CA GLY A 203 -14.78 -2.79 -19.52
C GLY A 203 -16.06 -2.13 -19.02
N HIS A 204 -16.80 -1.47 -19.92
CA HIS A 204 -18.11 -0.91 -19.60
C HIS A 204 -19.10 -1.99 -19.15
N THR A 205 -19.15 -3.12 -19.88
CA THR A 205 -20.05 -4.24 -19.56
C THR A 205 -19.66 -4.93 -18.25
N ALA A 206 -18.36 -5.12 -18.01
CA ALA A 206 -17.87 -5.73 -16.77
C ALA A 206 -18.25 -4.91 -15.53
N ILE A 207 -18.13 -3.58 -15.60
CA ILE A 207 -18.52 -2.71 -14.47
C ILE A 207 -20.04 -2.67 -14.31
N LYS A 208 -20.80 -2.71 -15.41
CA LYS A 208 -22.26 -2.87 -15.37
C LYS A 208 -22.67 -4.14 -14.62
N THR A 209 -22.04 -5.28 -14.92
CA THR A 209 -22.29 -6.54 -14.21
C THR A 209 -21.98 -6.42 -12.71
N ILE A 210 -20.88 -5.77 -12.34
CA ILE A 210 -20.54 -5.54 -10.92
C ILE A 210 -21.58 -4.64 -10.24
N LEU A 211 -22.10 -3.61 -10.92
CA LEU A 211 -23.18 -2.75 -10.41
C LEU A 211 -24.47 -3.54 -10.17
N GLU A 212 -24.86 -4.40 -11.11
CA GLU A 212 -26.04 -5.24 -10.98
C GLU A 212 -25.88 -6.25 -9.82
N GLN A 213 -24.72 -6.90 -9.71
CA GLN A 213 -24.40 -7.79 -8.59
C GLN A 213 -24.45 -7.06 -7.25
N PHE A 214 -23.90 -5.83 -7.20
CA PHE A 214 -23.92 -5.01 -6.00
C PHE A 214 -25.35 -4.67 -5.55
N VAL A 215 -26.24 -4.31 -6.49
CA VAL A 215 -27.66 -4.02 -6.20
C VAL A 215 -28.41 -5.27 -5.72
N LYS A 216 -28.10 -6.44 -6.31
CA LYS A 216 -28.74 -7.71 -5.94
C LYS A 216 -28.17 -8.36 -4.67
N GLY A 217 -27.04 -7.86 -4.16
CA GLY A 217 -26.35 -8.46 -3.00
C GLY A 217 -25.63 -9.76 -3.32
N GLU A 218 -25.30 -10.00 -4.59
CA GLU A 218 -24.61 -11.21 -5.06
C GLU A 218 -23.09 -11.15 -4.81
N SER A 219 -22.43 -12.31 -4.85
CA SER A 219 -20.98 -12.38 -4.67
C SER A 219 -20.25 -11.81 -5.89
N ASP A 220 -19.13 -11.11 -5.63
CA ASP A 220 -18.26 -10.59 -6.69
C ASP A 220 -17.12 -11.58 -6.96
N PRO A 221 -17.18 -12.35 -8.05
CA PRO A 221 -16.14 -13.34 -8.37
C PRO A 221 -14.80 -12.68 -8.76
N THR A 222 -14.79 -11.39 -9.08
CA THR A 222 -13.58 -10.66 -9.50
C THR A 222 -12.82 -10.05 -8.32
N GLY A 223 -13.48 -9.93 -7.15
CA GLY A 223 -12.94 -9.26 -5.96
C GLY A 223 -12.76 -7.74 -6.09
N LYS A 224 -13.20 -7.13 -7.20
CA LYS A 224 -13.12 -5.69 -7.46
C LYS A 224 -14.06 -4.89 -6.55
N LEU A 225 -15.30 -5.33 -6.38
CA LEU A 225 -16.27 -4.76 -5.45
C LEU A 225 -15.77 -4.83 -4.02
N LEU A 226 -15.14 -5.95 -3.62
CA LEU A 226 -14.56 -6.09 -2.29
C LEU A 226 -13.42 -5.08 -2.07
N ARG A 227 -12.51 -4.92 -3.05
CA ARG A 227 -11.45 -3.92 -3.00
C ARG A 227 -12.05 -2.52 -2.83
N LEU A 228 -12.97 -2.13 -3.71
CA LEU A 228 -13.61 -0.81 -3.66
C LEU A 228 -14.32 -0.55 -2.32
N LYS A 229 -15.04 -1.55 -1.77
CA LYS A 229 -15.65 -1.46 -0.45
C LYS A 229 -14.63 -1.21 0.65
N LYS A 230 -13.47 -1.88 0.63
CA LYS A 230 -12.39 -1.63 1.61
C LYS A 230 -11.83 -0.21 1.50
N GLU A 231 -11.68 0.31 0.28
CA GLU A 231 -11.21 1.69 0.08
C GLU A 231 -12.20 2.71 0.60
N ILE A 232 -13.48 2.56 0.27
CA ILE A 232 -14.56 3.45 0.75
C ILE A 232 -14.67 3.39 2.27
N THR A 233 -14.65 2.19 2.85
CA THR A 233 -14.69 2.04 4.31
C THR A 233 -13.50 2.73 4.98
N LEU A 234 -12.29 2.59 4.43
CA LEU A 234 -11.12 3.27 4.97
C LEU A 234 -11.24 4.80 4.87
N GLN A 235 -11.79 5.29 3.76
CA GLN A 235 -12.03 6.73 3.60
C GLN A 235 -13.00 7.25 4.67
N PHE A 236 -14.15 6.61 4.83
CA PHE A 236 -15.13 7.03 5.83
C PHE A 236 -14.58 6.91 7.25
N PHE A 237 -13.75 5.89 7.52
CA PHE A 237 -13.03 5.79 8.79
C PHE A 237 -12.11 7.00 9.03
N TYR A 238 -11.37 7.45 8.01
CA TYR A 238 -10.52 8.63 8.11
C TYR A 238 -11.32 9.92 8.28
N ASP A 239 -12.40 10.09 7.52
CA ASP A 239 -13.31 11.23 7.67
C ASP A 239 -13.92 11.26 9.07
N TRP A 240 -14.29 10.10 9.61
CA TRP A 240 -14.78 9.95 10.98
C TRP A 240 -13.71 10.32 12.02
N LEU A 241 -12.46 9.89 11.86
CA LEU A 241 -11.37 10.31 12.76
C LEU A 241 -11.17 11.83 12.75
N ILE A 242 -11.16 12.44 11.56
CA ILE A 242 -11.01 13.88 11.37
C ILE A 242 -12.17 14.63 12.03
N ALA A 243 -13.41 14.19 11.81
CA ALA A 243 -14.60 14.80 12.42
C ALA A 243 -14.60 14.74 13.96
N GLN A 244 -13.98 13.71 14.52
CA GLN A 244 -13.79 13.55 15.97
C GLN A 244 -12.58 14.31 16.52
N GLY A 245 -11.77 14.96 15.66
CA GLY A 245 -10.53 15.61 16.05
C GLY A 245 -9.46 14.64 16.58
N LYS A 246 -9.51 13.36 16.16
CA LYS A 246 -8.61 12.30 16.62
C LYS A 246 -7.52 12.01 15.62
N GLU A 247 -6.32 11.72 16.12
CA GLU A 247 -5.21 11.24 15.29
C GLU A 247 -5.16 9.71 15.21
N LEU A 248 -4.72 9.16 14.07
CA LEU A 248 -4.59 7.71 13.91
C LEU A 248 -3.60 7.10 14.93
N SER A 249 -2.58 7.86 15.36
CA SER A 249 -1.61 7.45 16.37
C SER A 249 -2.25 7.13 17.73
N GLU A 250 -3.34 7.80 18.09
CA GLU A 250 -4.07 7.56 19.34
C GLU A 250 -4.71 6.17 19.34
N MET A 251 -5.19 5.73 18.18
CA MET A 251 -5.85 4.43 17.99
C MET A 251 -4.85 3.28 17.86
N LEU A 252 -3.60 3.57 17.50
CA LEU A 252 -2.50 2.61 17.34
C LEU A 252 -1.70 2.37 18.63
N SER A 253 -2.00 3.10 19.70
CA SER A 253 -1.39 2.88 21.00
C SER A 253 -2.00 1.63 21.66
N PRO A 254 -1.21 0.76 22.32
CA PRO A 254 -1.77 -0.37 23.04
C PRO A 254 -2.73 0.18 24.09
N GLN A 255 -4.01 -0.17 23.98
CA GLN A 255 -4.95 0.09 25.06
C GLN A 255 -4.38 -0.59 26.31
N HIS A 256 -4.01 0.23 27.29
CA HIS A 256 -3.62 -0.22 28.61
C HIS A 256 -4.82 -0.99 29.17
N THR A 257 -4.81 -2.32 29.08
CA THR A 257 -5.69 -3.13 29.91
C THR A 257 -5.21 -2.91 31.35
N PRO A 258 -6.02 -2.33 32.25
CA PRO A 258 -5.63 -2.22 33.64
C PRO A 258 -5.40 -3.64 34.16
N ASN A 259 -4.17 -3.92 34.56
CA ASN A 259 -3.80 -5.19 35.15
C ASN A 259 -4.51 -5.27 36.51
N THR A 260 -5.66 -5.93 36.56
CA THR A 260 -6.35 -6.26 37.80
C THR A 260 -5.48 -7.25 38.57
N ARG A 261 -4.50 -6.74 39.33
CA ARG A 261 -3.87 -7.51 40.39
C ARG A 261 -4.95 -7.86 41.39
N ARG A 262 -5.40 -9.11 41.34
CA ARG A 262 -6.10 -9.76 42.44
C ARG A 262 -5.21 -9.67 43.68
N THR A 263 -5.62 -8.83 44.60
CA THR A 263 -5.36 -9.01 46.03
C THR A 263 -6.00 -10.32 46.47
N GLN A 264 -5.17 -11.32 46.74
CA GLN A 264 -5.43 -12.40 47.68
C GLN A 264 -4.13 -12.49 48.49
N GLY A 265 -4.09 -12.36 49.80
CA GLY A 265 -5.10 -12.23 50.84
C GLY A 265 -4.32 -12.48 52.12
N GLU A 266 -4.29 -11.49 52.99
CA GLU A 266 -3.89 -11.68 54.39
C GLU A 266 -4.96 -12.53 55.08
N HIS A 267 -4.47 -13.56 55.80
CA HIS A 267 -5.02 -14.26 56.99
C HIS A 267 -4.88 -15.77 56.91
#